data_AF-A0A962R0G0-F1
#
_entry.id   AF-A0A962R0G0-F1
#
_cell.length_a   1.000
_cell.length_b   1.000
_cell.length_c   1.000
_cell.angle_alpha   90.00
_cell.angle_beta   90.00
_cell.angle_gamma   90.00
#
_symmetry.space_group_name_H-M   'P 1'
#
loop_
_entity.id
_entity.type
_entity.pdbx_description
1 polymer ?
#
loop_
_entity_poly.entity_id
_entity_poly.type
_entity_poly.pdbx_seq_one_letter_code
_entity_poly.pdbx_strand_id
1 'polypeptide(L)'
;MRALLASLLLIMAIAANAQLTGTAGANPFGTAAQQPQFLPVEEAYQLEIELRDNGSLRAYWQIADDYYLYQHRFNFSLETRGESIPLSVDYPPALEREDEYFGLVQVYYEQADILLTPQRIPERATLKVGSQGCADAGLCYPPQTQYFAVDFTSGSISPSAGPGSPAASGAATGDAATGMATLAYMLLLAFAGGAILNLMPCVFPILSLKVLSFARSSEHDRHLHSWVYSAGVVTSFVLVAALLITLQQAGQAVGWGFQLQSP
;
A
#
# COMPACT_ATOMS: atom_id res chain seq x y z
N MET A 1 14.28 -1.24 -47.81
CA MET A 1 13.61 -0.18 -47.02
C MET A 1 12.10 -0.10 -47.25
N ARG A 2 11.60 -0.01 -48.49
CA ARG A 2 10.13 0.11 -48.74
C ARG A 2 9.32 -1.11 -48.28
N ALA A 3 9.86 -2.33 -48.41
CA ALA A 3 9.20 -3.55 -47.92
C ALA A 3 9.21 -3.69 -46.39
N LEU A 4 10.24 -3.17 -45.71
CA LEU A 4 10.35 -3.15 -44.24
C LEU A 4 9.46 -2.08 -43.61
N LEU A 5 9.31 -0.92 -44.26
CA LEU A 5 8.34 0.11 -43.87
C LEU A 5 6.89 -0.36 -44.08
N ALA A 6 6.62 -1.10 -45.16
CA ALA A 6 5.31 -1.68 -45.41
C ALA A 6 4.94 -2.79 -44.40
N SER A 7 5.89 -3.65 -44.01
CA SER A 7 5.66 -4.66 -42.98
C SER A 7 5.48 -4.05 -41.58
N LEU A 8 6.21 -2.97 -41.26
CA LEU A 8 6.08 -2.27 -39.99
C LEU A 8 4.73 -1.52 -39.88
N LEU A 9 4.25 -0.92 -40.97
CA LEU A 9 2.94 -0.27 -41.04
C LEU A 9 1.79 -1.29 -40.97
N LEU A 10 1.95 -2.48 -41.55
CA LEU A 10 0.96 -3.55 -41.48
C LEU A 10 0.84 -4.12 -40.06
N ILE A 11 1.96 -4.24 -39.33
CA ILE A 11 1.96 -4.71 -37.93
C ILE A 11 1.34 -3.66 -36.98
N MET A 12 1.58 -2.37 -37.21
CA MET A 12 0.92 -1.29 -36.43
C MET A 12 -0.60 -1.21 -36.68
N ALA A 13 -1.06 -1.50 -37.90
CA ALA A 13 -2.49 -1.49 -38.22
C ALA A 13 -3.26 -2.67 -37.58
N ILE A 14 -2.60 -3.81 -37.37
CA ILE A 14 -3.22 -4.99 -36.73
C ILE A 14 -3.36 -4.79 -35.21
N ALA A 15 -2.43 -4.06 -34.57
CA ALA A 15 -2.50 -3.75 -33.15
C ALA A 15 -3.62 -2.76 -32.79
N ALA A 16 -4.03 -1.90 -33.72
CA ALA A 16 -5.09 -0.91 -33.49
C ALA A 16 -6.52 -1.49 -33.50
N ASN A 17 -6.74 -2.65 -34.11
CA ASN A 17 -8.07 -3.27 -34.22
C ASN A 17 -8.34 -4.37 -33.19
N ALA A 18 -7.42 -4.63 -32.26
CA ALA A 18 -7.58 -5.68 -31.26
C ALA A 18 -8.40 -5.27 -30.01
N GLN A 19 -8.88 -4.03 -29.94
CA GLN A 19 -9.76 -3.56 -28.87
C GLN A 19 -11.18 -3.37 -29.41
N LEU A 20 -12.02 -4.42 -29.40
CA LEU A 20 -13.50 -4.34 -29.30
C LEU A 20 -14.17 -5.70 -29.57
N THR A 21 -13.86 -6.69 -28.73
CA THR A 21 -14.81 -7.77 -28.38
C THR A 21 -14.43 -8.28 -27.01
N GLY A 22 -14.98 -7.65 -25.97
CA GLY A 22 -14.96 -8.19 -24.62
C GLY A 22 -15.89 -9.39 -24.54
N THR A 23 -15.39 -10.57 -24.89
CA THR A 23 -15.96 -11.82 -24.41
C THR A 23 -15.41 -12.07 -23.01
N ALA A 24 -16.30 -12.08 -22.03
CA ALA A 24 -16.03 -12.46 -20.66
C ALA A 24 -15.14 -13.72 -20.60
N GLY A 25 -14.08 -13.62 -19.81
CA GLY A 25 -12.99 -14.58 -19.75
C GLY A 25 -13.43 -15.96 -19.28
N ALA A 26 -13.16 -16.97 -20.10
CA ALA A 26 -12.91 -18.32 -19.63
C ALA A 26 -11.39 -18.49 -19.54
N ASN A 27 -10.84 -18.42 -18.32
CA ASN A 27 -9.46 -18.77 -18.06
C ASN A 27 -9.30 -20.29 -18.28
N PRO A 28 -8.47 -20.76 -19.24
CA PRO A 28 -8.26 -22.19 -19.49
C PRO A 28 -7.34 -22.84 -18.44
N PHE A 29 -6.79 -22.04 -17.53
CA PHE A 29 -6.02 -22.47 -16.36
C PHE A 29 -6.52 -21.70 -15.14
N GLY A 30 -7.33 -22.35 -14.31
CA GLY A 30 -7.79 -21.80 -13.05
C GLY A 30 -9.30 -21.68 -12.99
N THR A 31 -9.93 -22.63 -12.31
CA THR A 31 -11.12 -22.33 -11.52
C THR A 31 -10.76 -21.17 -10.60
N ALA A 32 -11.27 -19.97 -10.90
CA ALA A 32 -11.27 -18.88 -9.94
C ALA A 32 -12.15 -19.34 -8.78
N ALA A 33 -11.54 -19.98 -7.78
CA ALA A 33 -12.07 -19.84 -6.44
C ALA A 33 -12.08 -18.33 -6.19
N GLN A 34 -13.27 -17.75 -6.11
CA GLN A 34 -13.46 -16.39 -5.59
C GLN A 34 -12.72 -16.37 -4.24
N GLN A 35 -11.50 -15.85 -4.21
CA GLN A 35 -10.85 -15.62 -2.94
C GLN A 35 -11.69 -14.55 -2.24
N PRO A 36 -12.11 -14.76 -0.99
CA PRO A 36 -12.85 -13.76 -0.26
C PRO A 36 -12.03 -12.47 -0.28
N GLN A 37 -12.58 -11.43 -0.90
CA GLN A 37 -11.95 -10.13 -0.96
C GLN A 37 -12.04 -9.52 0.44
N PHE A 38 -10.93 -9.56 1.18
CA PHE A 38 -10.85 -8.96 2.51
C PHE A 38 -10.92 -7.44 2.41
N LEU A 39 -11.71 -6.84 3.29
CA LEU A 39 -11.81 -5.39 3.40
C LEU A 39 -10.53 -4.80 4.02
N PRO A 40 -10.17 -3.56 3.69
CA PRO A 40 -9.22 -2.79 4.49
C PRO A 40 -9.66 -2.67 5.95
N VAL A 41 -8.72 -2.51 6.87
CA VAL A 41 -9.01 -2.48 8.32
C VAL A 41 -9.93 -1.32 8.67
N GLU A 42 -9.71 -0.17 8.04
CA GLU A 42 -10.45 1.06 8.26
C GLU A 42 -11.89 0.96 7.74
N GLU A 43 -12.14 0.10 6.75
CA GLU A 43 -13.47 -0.19 6.23
C GLU A 43 -14.19 -1.25 7.08
N ALA A 44 -13.46 -2.28 7.52
CA ALA A 44 -13.98 -3.37 8.34
C ALA A 44 -14.34 -2.93 9.77
N TYR A 45 -13.59 -1.99 10.35
CA TYR A 45 -13.75 -1.53 11.72
C TYR A 45 -13.74 0.01 11.78
N GLN A 46 -14.91 0.61 11.63
CA GLN A 46 -15.06 2.06 11.64
C GLN A 46 -15.30 2.54 13.08
N LEU A 47 -14.32 3.24 13.65
CA LEU A 47 -14.37 3.78 15.01
C LEU A 47 -14.84 5.24 15.01
N GLU A 48 -15.85 5.54 15.82
CA GLU A 48 -16.33 6.88 16.12
C GLU A 48 -16.27 7.14 17.63
N ILE A 49 -15.79 8.33 18.01
CA ILE A 49 -15.72 8.76 19.41
C ILE A 49 -16.64 9.97 19.59
N GLU A 50 -17.53 9.89 20.58
CA GLU A 50 -18.43 10.97 20.95
C GLU A 50 -18.18 11.40 22.41
N LEU A 51 -18.19 12.70 22.68
CA LEU A 51 -18.18 13.23 24.04
C LEU A 51 -19.61 13.47 24.50
N ARG A 52 -19.99 12.88 25.63
CA ARG A 52 -21.30 13.09 26.26
C ARG A 52 -21.25 14.26 27.25
N ASP A 53 -22.41 14.85 27.52
CA ASP A 53 -22.57 16.01 28.42
C ASP A 53 -22.04 15.78 29.85
N ASN A 54 -22.03 14.53 30.30
CA ASN A 54 -21.52 14.14 31.61
C ASN A 54 -19.99 13.95 31.65
N GLY A 55 -19.28 14.27 30.56
CA GLY A 55 -17.83 14.08 30.42
C GLY A 55 -17.38 12.65 30.16
N SER A 56 -18.32 11.72 29.93
CA SER A 56 -17.99 10.37 29.47
C SER A 56 -17.77 10.36 27.96
N LEU A 57 -16.88 9.48 27.50
CA LEU A 57 -16.59 9.26 26.09
C LEU A 57 -17.27 7.97 25.64
N ARG A 58 -18.03 8.02 24.55
CA ARG A 58 -18.59 6.85 23.90
C ARG A 58 -17.66 6.45 22.76
N ALA A 59 -17.19 5.21 22.77
CA ALA A 59 -16.45 4.63 21.65
C ALA A 59 -17.36 3.64 20.94
N TYR A 60 -17.79 4.01 19.73
CA TYR A 60 -18.69 3.20 18.90
C TYR A 60 -17.92 2.65 17.70
N TRP A 61 -17.96 1.34 17.52
CA TRP A 61 -17.50 0.69 16.30
C TRP A 61 -18.68 0.25 15.45
N GLN A 62 -18.63 0.57 14.17
CA GLN A 62 -19.41 -0.13 13.14
C GLN A 62 -18.50 -1.20 12.53
N ILE A 63 -18.92 -2.47 12.63
CA ILE A 63 -18.14 -3.64 12.20
C ILE A 63 -18.82 -4.22 10.96
N ALA A 64 -18.04 -4.47 9.91
CA ALA A 64 -18.55 -5.08 8.69
C ALA A 64 -19.02 -6.53 8.92
N ASP A 65 -19.92 -7.00 8.05
CA ASP A 65 -20.44 -8.38 8.09
C ASP A 65 -19.29 -9.40 7.98
N ASP A 66 -19.37 -10.49 8.73
CA ASP A 66 -18.34 -11.54 8.85
C ASP A 66 -17.00 -11.08 9.47
N TYR A 67 -16.97 -9.93 10.14
CA TYR A 67 -15.85 -9.45 10.95
C TYR A 67 -16.24 -9.30 12.42
N TYR A 68 -15.27 -9.45 13.31
CA TYR A 68 -15.49 -9.32 14.75
C TYR A 68 -14.28 -8.74 15.50
N LEU A 69 -14.55 -8.04 16.60
CA LEU A 69 -13.54 -7.48 17.51
C LEU A 69 -13.46 -8.29 18.81
N TYR A 70 -12.26 -8.50 19.33
CA TYR A 70 -12.06 -9.18 20.61
C TYR A 70 -12.24 -8.22 21.80
N GLN A 71 -13.10 -8.57 22.74
CA GLN A 71 -13.31 -7.78 23.95
C GLN A 71 -12.02 -7.61 24.77
N HIS A 72 -11.23 -8.68 24.92
CA HIS A 72 -9.99 -8.67 25.68
C HIS A 72 -8.83 -7.90 25.00
N ARG A 73 -9.01 -7.47 23.75
CA ARG A 73 -8.01 -6.70 22.98
C ARG A 73 -8.30 -5.20 22.96
N PHE A 74 -9.40 -4.76 23.56
CA PHE A 74 -9.61 -3.34 23.77
C PHE A 74 -8.64 -2.79 24.82
N ASN A 75 -7.99 -1.68 24.47
CA ASN A 75 -7.10 -0.98 25.37
C ASN A 75 -7.37 0.52 25.29
N PHE A 76 -7.70 1.13 26.43
CA PHE A 76 -8.03 2.54 26.51
C PHE A 76 -7.09 3.25 27.47
N SER A 77 -6.45 4.33 27.03
CA SER A 77 -5.76 5.26 27.94
C SER A 77 -6.16 6.69 27.62
N LEU A 78 -6.34 7.49 28.68
CA LEU A 78 -6.59 8.92 28.56
C LEU A 78 -5.43 9.63 29.23
N GLU A 79 -4.70 10.44 28.47
CA GLU A 79 -3.48 11.10 28.94
C GLU A 79 -3.62 12.61 28.84
N THR A 80 -3.27 13.35 29.89
CA THR A 80 -3.22 14.81 29.87
C THR A 80 -1.86 15.28 30.35
N ARG A 81 -1.17 16.10 29.54
CA ARG A 81 0.18 16.62 29.85
C ARG A 81 1.19 15.53 30.32
N GLY A 82 1.06 14.31 29.81
CA GLY A 82 1.90 13.15 30.17
C GLY A 82 1.49 12.39 31.44
N GLU A 83 0.37 12.77 32.09
CA GLU A 83 -0.23 12.04 33.21
C GLU A 83 -1.40 11.19 32.69
N SER A 84 -1.41 9.90 33.03
CA SER A 84 -2.52 9.00 32.70
C SER A 84 -3.67 9.17 33.69
N ILE A 85 -4.88 9.34 33.17
CA ILE A 85 -6.12 9.44 33.92
C ILE A 85 -6.79 8.07 33.94
N PRO A 86 -7.09 7.50 35.13
CA PRO A 86 -7.85 6.27 35.22
C PRO A 86 -9.22 6.40 34.57
N LEU A 87 -9.57 5.40 33.76
CA LEU A 87 -10.84 5.27 33.06
C LEU A 87 -11.59 4.06 33.63
N SER A 88 -12.88 4.23 33.91
CA SER A 88 -13.78 3.11 34.09
C SER A 88 -14.35 2.75 32.72
N VAL A 89 -14.27 1.47 32.34
CA VAL A 89 -14.71 0.98 31.03
C VAL A 89 -15.92 0.08 31.26
N ASP A 90 -17.05 0.46 30.65
CA ASP A 90 -18.27 -0.33 30.65
C ASP A 90 -18.41 -1.02 29.29
N TYR A 91 -18.34 -2.35 29.33
CA TYR A 91 -18.41 -3.18 28.13
C TYR A 91 -19.85 -3.63 27.89
N PRO A 92 -20.35 -3.55 26.64
CA PRO A 92 -21.64 -4.13 26.30
C PRO A 92 -21.56 -5.66 26.37
N PRO A 93 -22.70 -6.35 26.48
CA PRO A 93 -22.73 -7.81 26.46
C PRO A 93 -22.08 -8.34 25.17
N ALA A 94 -21.09 -9.20 25.33
CA ALA A 94 -20.37 -9.82 24.23
C ALA A 94 -20.89 -11.23 23.93
N LEU A 95 -20.59 -11.68 22.72
CA LEU A 95 -20.88 -13.04 22.27
C LEU A 95 -19.69 -13.94 22.59
N GLU A 96 -19.97 -15.14 23.09
CA GLU A 96 -18.93 -16.16 23.30
C GLU A 96 -18.64 -16.89 21.99
N ARG A 97 -17.36 -17.03 21.66
CA ARG A 97 -16.88 -17.73 20.47
C ARG A 97 -15.65 -18.55 20.84
N GLU A 98 -15.53 -19.74 20.27
CA GLU A 98 -14.30 -20.52 20.35
C GLU A 98 -13.55 -20.39 19.02
N ASP A 99 -12.28 -20.01 19.07
CA ASP A 99 -11.42 -19.94 17.89
C ASP A 99 -10.07 -20.64 18.10
N GLU A 100 -9.39 -20.92 17.00
CA GLU A 100 -8.13 -21.67 17.01
C GLU A 100 -6.93 -20.85 17.54
N TYR A 101 -7.08 -19.52 17.67
CA TYR A 101 -6.01 -18.61 18.07
C TYR A 101 -5.97 -18.39 19.59
N PHE A 102 -7.13 -18.26 20.21
CA PHE A 102 -7.31 -17.87 21.61
C PHE A 102 -8.23 -18.82 22.39
N GLY A 103 -8.89 -19.78 21.73
CA GLY A 103 -9.87 -20.66 22.37
C GLY A 103 -11.17 -19.91 22.64
N LEU A 104 -11.73 -20.09 23.84
CA LEU A 104 -12.98 -19.43 24.27
C LEU A 104 -12.74 -17.94 24.56
N VAL A 105 -13.34 -17.09 23.74
CA VAL A 105 -13.22 -15.63 23.76
C VAL A 105 -14.58 -14.93 23.71
N GLN A 106 -14.60 -13.69 24.18
CA GLN A 106 -15.73 -12.78 24.03
C GLN A 106 -15.46 -11.82 22.87
N VAL A 107 -16.43 -11.71 21.96
CA VAL A 107 -16.32 -10.96 20.71
C VAL A 107 -17.56 -10.11 20.42
N TYR A 108 -17.38 -9.10 19.57
CA TYR A 108 -18.45 -8.23 19.07
C TYR A 108 -18.55 -8.31 17.55
N TYR A 109 -19.77 -8.49 17.05
CA TYR A 109 -20.14 -8.43 15.63
C TYR A 109 -21.08 -7.24 15.42
N GLU A 110 -21.14 -6.74 14.18
CA GLU A 110 -21.96 -5.61 13.71
C GLU A 110 -21.62 -4.26 14.37
N GLN A 111 -21.55 -4.23 15.70
CA GLN A 111 -21.26 -3.04 16.49
C GLN A 111 -20.62 -3.36 17.84
N ALA A 112 -19.83 -2.42 18.35
CA ALA A 112 -19.40 -2.40 19.75
C ALA A 112 -19.59 -0.97 20.31
N ASP A 113 -20.43 -0.83 21.34
CA ASP A 113 -20.72 0.45 21.98
C ASP A 113 -20.17 0.47 23.41
N ILE A 114 -18.98 1.04 23.59
CA ILE A 114 -18.24 1.02 24.85
C ILE A 114 -18.29 2.41 25.48
N LEU A 115 -18.67 2.48 26.76
CA LEU A 115 -18.68 3.72 27.51
C LEU A 115 -17.42 3.84 28.38
N LEU A 116 -16.72 4.96 28.22
CA LEU A 116 -15.51 5.30 28.95
C LEU A 116 -15.81 6.47 29.89
N THR A 117 -15.68 6.25 31.19
CA THR A 117 -15.90 7.29 32.21
C THR A 117 -14.57 7.65 32.89
N PRO A 118 -13.99 8.83 32.59
CA PRO A 118 -12.80 9.31 33.27
C PRO A 118 -13.07 9.58 34.75
N GLN A 119 -12.16 9.20 35.66
CA GLN A 119 -12.29 9.55 37.09
C GLN A 119 -12.16 11.06 37.35
N ARG A 120 -11.46 11.77 36.47
CA ARG A 120 -11.31 13.22 36.48
C ARG A 120 -11.41 13.73 35.04
N ILE A 121 -12.13 14.82 34.84
CA ILE A 121 -12.32 15.43 33.52
C ILE A 121 -11.26 16.54 33.35
N PRO A 122 -10.26 16.36 32.47
CA PRO A 122 -9.27 17.40 32.16
C PRO A 122 -9.85 18.41 31.15
N GLU A 123 -9.22 19.58 30.97
CA GLU A 123 -9.60 20.50 29.88
C GLU A 123 -9.30 19.90 28.50
N ARG A 124 -8.10 19.32 28.35
CA ARG A 124 -7.63 18.63 27.14
C ARG A 124 -6.93 17.34 27.50
N ALA A 125 -7.18 16.30 26.71
CA ALA A 125 -6.47 15.03 26.81
C ALA A 125 -6.35 14.35 25.45
N THR A 126 -5.43 13.39 25.39
CA THR A 126 -5.30 12.46 24.27
C THR A 126 -5.89 11.12 24.69
N LEU A 127 -6.93 10.69 24.00
CA LEU A 127 -7.49 9.35 24.12
C LEU A 127 -6.74 8.41 23.16
N LYS A 128 -6.18 7.34 23.70
CA LYS A 128 -5.61 6.22 22.95
C LYS A 128 -6.59 5.07 22.95
N VAL A 129 -6.91 4.56 21.76
CA VAL A 129 -7.86 3.46 21.55
C VAL A 129 -7.17 2.35 20.79
N GLY A 130 -6.88 1.25 21.48
CA GLY A 130 -6.35 0.01 20.92
C GLY A 130 -7.48 -0.99 20.67
N SER A 131 -7.45 -1.65 19.51
CA SER A 131 -8.39 -2.71 19.16
C SER A 131 -7.76 -3.75 18.23
N GLN A 132 -8.32 -4.95 18.20
CA GLN A 132 -7.92 -6.01 17.27
C GLN A 132 -9.15 -6.84 16.89
N GLY A 133 -9.27 -7.18 15.61
CA GLY A 133 -10.32 -8.04 15.09
C GLY A 133 -9.84 -9.02 14.04
N CYS A 134 -10.71 -9.97 13.71
CA CYS A 134 -10.51 -10.94 12.65
C CYS A 134 -11.78 -11.08 11.80
N ALA A 135 -11.61 -11.65 10.61
CA ALA A 135 -12.68 -12.08 9.74
C ALA A 135 -12.97 -13.58 9.98
N ASP A 136 -14.24 -13.98 9.83
CA ASP A 136 -14.66 -15.37 9.90
C ASP A 136 -13.98 -16.26 8.85
N ALA A 137 -13.56 -15.66 7.74
CA ALA A 137 -12.77 -16.33 6.69
C ALA A 137 -11.31 -16.66 7.11
N GLY A 138 -10.95 -16.49 8.39
CA GLY A 138 -9.68 -16.96 8.96
C GLY A 138 -8.51 -15.96 8.87
N LEU A 139 -8.80 -14.67 8.66
CA LEU A 139 -7.79 -13.62 8.63
C LEU A 139 -7.89 -12.76 9.88
N CYS A 140 -6.79 -12.64 10.62
CA CYS A 140 -6.67 -11.74 11.76
C CYS A 140 -5.81 -10.53 11.43
N TYR A 141 -6.35 -9.34 11.68
CA TYR A 141 -5.60 -8.11 11.48
C TYR A 141 -4.64 -7.87 12.65
N PRO A 142 -3.50 -7.18 12.40
CA PRO A 142 -2.61 -6.76 13.48
C PRO A 142 -3.33 -5.77 14.42
N PRO A 143 -2.94 -5.70 15.70
CA PRO A 143 -3.51 -4.73 16.63
C PRO A 143 -3.30 -3.30 16.13
N GLN A 144 -4.38 -2.52 16.11
CA GLN A 144 -4.36 -1.12 15.70
C GLN A 144 -4.53 -0.21 16.91
N THR A 145 -3.85 0.94 16.89
CA THR A 145 -3.98 1.97 17.91
C THR A 145 -4.26 3.31 17.25
N GLN A 146 -5.42 3.88 17.56
CA GLN A 146 -5.83 5.20 17.11
C GLN A 146 -5.72 6.20 18.28
N TYR A 147 -5.45 7.46 17.95
CA TYR A 147 -5.34 8.54 18.94
C TYR A 147 -6.32 9.65 18.62
N PHE A 148 -6.97 10.21 19.64
CA PHE A 148 -7.91 11.30 19.50
C PHE A 148 -7.56 12.40 20.49
N ALA A 149 -7.45 13.63 20.00
CA ALA A 149 -7.39 14.80 20.86
C ALA A 149 -8.82 15.18 21.28
N VAL A 150 -9.05 15.20 22.58
CA VAL A 150 -10.34 15.50 23.21
C VAL A 150 -10.20 16.81 23.99
N ASP A 151 -11.03 17.80 23.64
CA ASP A 151 -11.17 19.04 24.39
C ASP A 151 -12.54 19.04 25.08
N PHE A 152 -12.53 18.79 26.39
CA PHE A 152 -13.75 18.66 27.19
C PHE A 152 -14.42 20.01 27.46
N THR A 153 -13.74 21.14 27.21
CA THR A 153 -14.32 22.47 27.39
C THR A 153 -15.13 22.94 26.19
N SER A 154 -14.64 22.62 24.98
CA SER A 154 -15.32 22.92 23.71
C SER A 154 -16.21 21.79 23.22
N GLY A 155 -16.06 20.59 23.80
CA GLY A 155 -16.74 19.38 23.34
C GLY A 155 -16.23 18.86 22.00
N SER A 156 -15.03 19.28 21.58
CA SER A 156 -14.47 18.86 20.29
C SER A 156 -13.60 17.61 20.42
N ILE A 157 -13.76 16.72 19.46
CA ILE A 157 -12.93 15.53 19.29
C ILE A 157 -12.34 15.58 17.89
N SER A 158 -11.03 15.32 17.80
CA SER A 158 -10.34 15.26 16.51
C SER A 158 -9.35 14.10 16.50
N PRO A 159 -9.22 13.37 15.38
CA PRO A 159 -8.18 12.36 15.24
C PRO A 159 -6.80 13.04 15.35
N SER A 160 -5.94 12.47 16.17
CA SER A 160 -4.56 12.93 16.38
C SER A 160 -3.61 11.86 15.87
N ALA A 161 -2.51 12.26 15.26
CA ALA A 161 -1.38 11.35 15.10
C ALA A 161 -0.77 11.14 16.50
N GLY A 162 -0.54 9.89 16.92
CA GLY A 162 -0.04 9.60 18.28
C GLY A 162 1.32 10.24 18.58
N PRO A 163 1.75 10.29 19.85
CA PRO A 163 3.07 10.76 20.24
C PRO A 163 4.13 9.80 19.68
N GLY A 164 4.60 10.07 18.46
CA GLY A 164 5.53 9.20 17.72
C GLY A 164 5.23 9.03 16.24
N SER A 165 4.07 9.50 15.74
CA SER A 165 3.88 9.65 14.31
C SER A 165 4.66 10.89 13.86
N PRO A 166 5.64 10.77 12.95
CA PRO A 166 6.23 11.97 12.37
C PRO A 166 5.07 12.72 11.72
N ALA A 167 4.79 13.93 12.22
CA ALA A 167 4.06 14.92 11.44
C ALA A 167 4.62 14.80 10.03
N ALA A 168 3.76 14.49 9.06
CA ALA A 168 4.13 14.49 7.66
C ALA A 168 4.72 15.86 7.38
N SER A 169 6.04 15.95 7.54
CA SER A 169 6.84 17.03 7.05
C SER A 169 6.60 16.90 5.58
N GLY A 170 5.70 17.74 5.07
CA GLY A 170 5.58 17.95 3.66
C GLY A 170 7.00 18.03 3.16
N ALA A 171 7.37 17.06 2.32
CA ALA A 171 8.59 17.13 1.57
C ALA A 171 8.44 18.39 0.73
N ALA A 172 8.85 19.52 1.32
CA ALA A 172 9.06 20.76 0.66
C ALA A 172 10.14 20.43 -0.35
N THR A 173 9.66 20.17 -1.55
CA THR A 173 10.40 20.14 -2.80
C THR A 173 11.51 21.16 -2.71
N GLY A 174 12.73 20.63 -2.85
CA GLY A 174 13.96 21.35 -2.67
C GLY A 174 13.97 22.68 -3.42
N ASP A 175 14.55 23.64 -2.73
CA ASP A 175 15.00 24.92 -3.23
C ASP A 175 15.51 24.83 -4.68
N ALA A 176 14.89 25.59 -5.57
CA ALA A 176 15.12 25.60 -7.01
C ALA A 176 16.49 26.18 -7.41
N ALA A 177 17.39 26.42 -6.46
CA ALA A 177 18.74 26.94 -6.70
C ALA A 177 19.79 25.84 -7.00
N THR A 178 19.45 24.55 -6.83
CA THR A 178 20.39 23.42 -7.04
C THR A 178 20.11 22.62 -8.32
N GLY A 179 19.35 23.16 -9.28
CA GLY A 179 18.85 22.41 -10.45
C GLY A 179 19.92 21.72 -11.31
N MET A 180 21.10 22.32 -11.48
CA MET A 180 22.16 21.73 -12.33
C MET A 180 23.00 20.68 -11.59
N ALA A 181 23.32 20.94 -10.32
CA ALA A 181 24.11 20.02 -9.49
C ALA A 181 23.28 18.78 -9.12
N THR A 182 21.99 18.94 -8.82
CA THR A 182 21.08 17.81 -8.54
C THR A 182 20.79 16.99 -9.79
N LEU A 183 20.63 17.61 -10.97
CA LEU A 183 20.46 16.87 -12.23
C LEU A 183 21.72 16.07 -12.58
N ALA A 184 22.90 16.67 -12.45
CA ALA A 184 24.18 15.99 -12.67
C ALA A 184 24.39 14.84 -11.66
N TYR A 185 24.02 15.05 -10.40
CA TYR A 185 24.09 14.03 -9.35
C TYR A 185 23.09 12.89 -9.59
N MET A 186 21.86 13.19 -10.02
CA MET A 186 20.87 12.19 -10.42
C MET A 186 21.30 11.40 -11.66
N LEU A 187 21.88 12.05 -12.67
CA LEU A 187 22.46 11.38 -13.86
C LEU A 187 23.64 10.50 -13.49
N LEU A 188 24.51 10.95 -12.58
CA LEU A 188 25.65 10.18 -12.11
C LEU A 188 25.20 8.96 -11.30
N LEU A 189 24.20 9.11 -10.41
CA LEU A 189 23.61 7.98 -9.68
C LEU A 189 22.85 7.02 -10.60
N ALA A 190 22.14 7.51 -11.61
CA ALA A 190 21.47 6.68 -12.61
C ALA A 190 22.48 5.90 -13.46
N PHE A 191 23.57 6.54 -13.87
CA PHE A 191 24.67 5.89 -14.60
C PHE A 191 25.40 4.87 -13.72
N ALA A 192 25.69 5.21 -12.47
CA ALA A 192 26.32 4.31 -11.51
C ALA A 192 25.41 3.10 -11.20
N GLY A 193 24.12 3.31 -10.98
CA GLY A 193 23.14 2.24 -10.81
C GLY A 193 23.03 1.33 -12.03
N GLY A 194 22.98 1.91 -13.24
CA GLY A 194 23.01 1.15 -14.49
C GLY A 194 24.30 0.35 -14.68
N ALA A 195 25.45 0.93 -14.31
CA ALA A 195 26.74 0.25 -14.36
C ALA A 195 26.84 -0.90 -13.36
N ILE A 196 26.36 -0.71 -12.12
CA ILE A 196 26.33 -1.75 -11.08
C ILE A 196 25.43 -2.92 -11.50
N LEU A 197 24.25 -2.64 -12.06
CA LEU A 197 23.36 -3.67 -12.59
C LEU A 197 23.96 -4.42 -13.79
N ASN A 198 24.78 -3.76 -14.61
CA ASN A 198 25.55 -4.41 -15.69
C ASN A 198 26.75 -5.21 -15.17
N LEU A 199 27.37 -4.78 -14.06
CA LEU A 199 28.51 -5.44 -13.40
C LEU A 199 28.09 -6.50 -12.39
N MET A 200 26.82 -6.91 -12.38
CA MET A 200 26.40 -8.07 -11.62
C MET A 200 27.08 -9.33 -12.23
N PRO A 201 27.71 -10.21 -11.42
CA PRO A 201 28.59 -11.28 -11.90
C PRO A 201 27.92 -12.32 -12.83
N CYS A 202 26.60 -12.25 -12.98
CA CYS A 202 25.77 -13.13 -13.80
C CYS A 202 25.76 -12.78 -15.31
N VAL A 203 26.13 -11.55 -15.72
CA VAL A 203 26.04 -11.07 -17.13
C VAL A 203 27.39 -11.09 -17.86
N PHE A 204 28.48 -11.21 -17.11
CA PHE A 204 29.85 -11.32 -17.61
C PHE A 204 30.08 -12.44 -18.66
N PRO A 205 29.39 -13.61 -18.59
CA PRO A 205 29.55 -14.68 -19.57
C PRO A 205 29.05 -14.34 -20.99
N ILE A 206 28.02 -13.48 -21.10
CA ILE A 206 27.45 -13.11 -22.41
C ILE A 206 28.24 -11.95 -23.03
N LEU A 207 28.75 -11.01 -22.22
CA LEU A 207 29.59 -9.90 -22.69
C LEU A 207 30.93 -10.40 -23.26
N SER A 208 31.57 -11.36 -22.59
CA SER A 208 32.84 -11.94 -23.04
C SER A 208 32.75 -12.67 -24.39
N LEU A 209 31.65 -13.39 -24.65
CA LEU A 209 31.39 -14.04 -25.94
C LEU A 209 31.20 -13.04 -27.08
N LYS A 210 30.56 -11.89 -26.82
CA LYS A 210 30.34 -10.86 -27.83
C LYS A 210 31.61 -10.06 -28.16
N VAL A 211 32.47 -9.83 -27.17
CA VAL A 211 33.79 -9.20 -27.37
C VAL A 211 34.70 -10.05 -28.26
N LEU A 212 34.72 -11.38 -28.08
CA LEU A 212 35.43 -12.29 -29.00
C LEU A 212 34.84 -12.30 -30.42
N SER A 213 33.53 -12.13 -30.57
CA SER A 213 32.88 -12.02 -31.88
C SER A 213 33.23 -10.72 -32.61
N PHE A 214 33.42 -9.61 -31.88
CA PHE A 214 33.86 -8.33 -32.46
C PHE A 214 35.33 -8.31 -32.84
N ALA A 215 36.18 -9.08 -32.14
CA ALA A 215 37.60 -9.21 -32.45
C ALA A 215 37.89 -9.92 -33.79
N ARG A 216 36.88 -10.58 -34.39
CA ARG A 216 37.00 -11.33 -35.67
C ARG A 216 36.31 -10.68 -36.88
N SER A 217 35.68 -9.51 -36.75
CA SER A 217 34.90 -8.88 -37.84
C SER A 217 35.63 -7.71 -38.52
N SER A 218 35.65 -7.69 -39.86
CA SER A 218 36.30 -6.67 -40.71
C SER A 218 35.51 -5.34 -40.79
N GLU A 219 36.22 -4.25 -41.14
CA GLU A 219 35.85 -2.84 -40.87
C GLU A 219 34.56 -2.28 -41.48
N HIS A 220 34.01 -2.84 -42.57
CA HIS A 220 32.96 -2.14 -43.34
C HIS A 220 31.50 -2.48 -42.92
N ASP A 221 31.23 -3.68 -42.38
CA ASP A 221 29.89 -4.09 -41.91
C ASP A 221 29.64 -3.79 -40.42
N ARG A 222 30.62 -3.19 -39.74
CA ARG A 222 30.68 -3.03 -38.28
C ARG A 222 29.67 -2.01 -37.75
N HIS A 223 29.35 -0.99 -38.53
CA HIS A 223 28.42 0.07 -38.12
C HIS A 223 26.96 -0.37 -38.18
N LEU A 224 26.57 -1.14 -39.19
CA LEU A 224 25.18 -1.62 -39.33
C LEU A 224 24.80 -2.59 -38.20
N HIS A 225 25.70 -3.51 -37.83
CA HIS A 225 25.46 -4.41 -36.70
C HIS A 225 25.35 -3.68 -35.36
N SER A 226 26.16 -2.63 -35.15
CA SER A 226 26.09 -1.83 -33.93
C SER A 226 24.78 -1.04 -33.83
N TRP A 227 24.29 -0.51 -34.95
CA TRP A 227 23.00 0.21 -35.01
C TRP A 227 21.81 -0.71 -34.80
N VAL A 228 21.79 -1.89 -35.44
CA VAL A 228 20.69 -2.87 -35.27
C VAL A 228 20.64 -3.38 -33.83
N TYR A 229 21.80 -3.59 -33.19
CA TYR A 229 21.84 -4.01 -31.80
C TYR A 229 21.32 -2.92 -30.85
N SER A 230 21.79 -1.68 -30.99
CA SER A 230 21.30 -0.56 -30.17
C SER A 230 19.80 -0.33 -30.38
N ALA A 231 19.32 -0.43 -31.62
CA ALA A 231 17.89 -0.34 -31.93
C ALA A 231 17.09 -1.48 -31.27
N GLY A 232 17.61 -2.72 -31.27
CA GLY A 232 16.97 -3.85 -30.62
C GLY A 232 16.86 -3.68 -29.10
N VAL A 233 17.92 -3.21 -28.44
CA VAL A 233 17.92 -2.96 -26.99
C VAL A 233 16.91 -1.87 -26.63
N VAL A 234 16.94 -0.73 -27.34
CA VAL A 234 15.98 0.35 -27.10
C VAL A 234 14.54 -0.14 -27.32
N THR A 235 14.30 -0.92 -28.36
CA THR A 235 12.97 -1.47 -28.67
C THR A 235 12.48 -2.41 -27.57
N SER A 236 13.33 -3.30 -27.03
CA SER A 236 12.95 -4.17 -25.90
C SER A 236 12.60 -3.37 -24.64
N PHE A 237 13.41 -2.37 -24.28
CA PHE A 237 13.10 -1.53 -23.11
C PHE A 237 11.81 -0.73 -23.29
N VAL A 238 11.56 -0.19 -24.48
CA VAL A 238 10.31 0.51 -24.79
C VAL A 238 9.11 -0.44 -24.72
N LEU A 239 9.25 -1.67 -25.23
CA LEU A 239 8.19 -2.69 -25.14
C LEU A 239 7.88 -3.07 -23.70
N VAL A 240 8.90 -3.31 -22.88
CA VAL A 240 8.72 -3.64 -21.46
C VAL A 240 8.10 -2.46 -20.70
N ALA A 241 8.56 -1.22 -20.94
CA ALA A 241 7.99 -0.04 -20.32
C ALA A 241 6.52 0.17 -20.72
N ALA A 242 6.18 0.00 -22.01
CA ALA A 242 4.80 0.09 -22.48
C ALA A 242 3.92 -1.01 -21.88
N LEU A 243 4.44 -2.24 -21.78
CA LEU A 243 3.75 -3.35 -21.10
C LEU A 243 3.49 -3.02 -19.63
N LEU A 244 4.49 -2.48 -18.91
CA LEU A 244 4.33 -2.12 -17.50
C LEU A 244 3.32 -0.96 -17.33
N ILE A 245 3.34 0.05 -18.19
CA ILE A 245 2.38 1.17 -18.15
C ILE A 245 0.95 0.67 -18.41
N THR A 246 0.76 -0.21 -19.40
CA THR A 246 -0.56 -0.79 -19.69
C THR A 246 -1.04 -1.70 -18.55
N LEU A 247 -0.16 -2.52 -17.97
CA LEU A 247 -0.45 -3.30 -16.78
C LEU A 247 -0.71 -2.44 -15.55
N GLN A 248 -0.08 -1.27 -15.42
CA GLN A 248 -0.31 -0.35 -14.31
C GLN A 248 -1.67 0.33 -14.42
N GLN A 249 -2.11 0.68 -15.64
CA GLN A 249 -3.45 1.19 -15.89
C GLN A 249 -4.53 0.11 -15.68
N ALA A 250 -4.25 -1.14 -16.04
CA ALA A 250 -5.11 -2.28 -15.72
C ALA A 250 -5.06 -2.67 -14.23
N GLY A 251 -3.92 -2.44 -13.58
CA GLY A 251 -3.63 -2.75 -12.18
C GLY A 251 -4.23 -1.77 -11.17
N GLN A 252 -4.77 -0.62 -11.62
CA GLN A 252 -5.69 0.18 -10.80
C GLN A 252 -6.98 -0.59 -10.44
N ALA A 253 -7.26 -1.72 -11.10
CA ALA A 253 -8.34 -2.65 -10.73
C ALA A 253 -7.86 -3.86 -9.91
N VAL A 254 -6.56 -4.06 -9.73
CA VAL A 254 -5.97 -5.22 -9.04
C VAL A 254 -4.98 -4.68 -8.00
N GLY A 255 -5.49 -4.46 -6.78
CA GLY A 255 -4.86 -3.74 -5.65
C GLY A 255 -3.57 -4.32 -5.06
N TRP A 256 -2.69 -4.91 -5.88
CA TRP A 256 -1.43 -5.52 -5.49
C TRP A 256 -0.32 -4.52 -5.09
N GLY A 257 -0.59 -3.21 -5.13
CA GLY A 257 0.39 -2.16 -4.78
C GLY A 257 0.14 -1.45 -3.44
N PHE A 258 -1.03 -1.61 -2.83
CA PHE A 258 -1.38 -0.88 -1.60
C PHE A 258 -0.72 -1.46 -0.34
N GLN A 259 -0.20 -2.68 -0.41
CA GLN A 259 0.34 -3.39 0.75
C GLN A 259 1.82 -3.06 1.06
N LEU A 260 2.49 -2.31 0.18
CA LEU A 260 3.88 -1.86 0.39
C LEU A 260 4.00 -0.35 0.65
N GLN A 261 2.87 0.35 0.80
CA GLN A 261 2.83 1.78 1.17
C GLN A 261 2.31 2.02 2.60
N SER A 262 2.12 0.96 3.38
CA SER A 262 1.96 1.07 4.83
C SER A 262 3.34 1.31 5.45
N PRO A 263 3.61 2.46 6.07
CA PRO A 263 4.86 2.69 6.80
C PRO A 263 5.04 1.73 7.98
#